data_AF-A0A6V7R6Y8-F1
#
_entry.id   AF-A0A6V7R6Y8-F1
#
_cell.length_a   1.000
_cell.length_b   1.000
_cell.length_c   1.000
_cell.angle_alpha   90.00
_cell.angle_beta   90.00
_cell.angle_gamma   90.00
#
_symmetry.space_group_name_H-M   'P 1'
#
loop_
_entity.id
_entity.type
_entity.pdbx_description
1 polymer ?
#
loop_
_entity_poly.entity_id
_entity_poly.type
_entity_poly.pdbx_seq_one_letter_code
_entity_poly.pdbx_strand_id
1 'polypeptide(L)'
;MKLTVKVKSEQLGSNQFTYQISAEEKLDKLIQLIILDQEFLTHEAGKLNYGEYPFQEFQSLTIGNLFHGTDRIVIEGSTAQIEIFNNGIEKRETDLLLFDYTQFIKACDTYNDLLTEIDVHDGTVFYIQQDREQYLVRKETNHLEFYHFKRQFNQAFKDYSRTPFFIVEFKSRSELTLSESHFIKKYRYPKSAHLNPIIHLELARISQSIIQEMTLLIHRLFTILGRFVNANVQIEGEEKVPSYIQSDEKETIGFVKYQDLESLIQKDN
;
A
#
# COMPACT_ATOMS: atom_id res chain seq x y z
N MET A 1 3.29 25.68 -10.08
CA MET A 1 4.56 24.98 -9.82
C MET A 1 5.46 25.09 -11.03
N LYS A 2 6.78 25.09 -10.81
CA LYS A 2 7.80 25.17 -11.87
C LYS A 2 8.43 23.80 -12.07
N LEU A 3 8.24 23.21 -13.25
CA LEU A 3 8.76 21.89 -13.59
C LEU A 3 9.90 22.01 -14.61
N THR A 4 10.99 21.28 -14.44
CA THR A 4 11.95 21.01 -15.51
C THR A 4 11.59 19.67 -16.12
N VAL A 5 11.40 19.61 -17.42
CA VAL A 5 11.17 18.35 -18.14
C VAL A 5 12.38 18.08 -19.01
N LYS A 6 12.95 16.88 -18.91
CA LYS A 6 13.95 16.37 -19.85
C LYS A 6 13.32 15.30 -20.71
N VAL A 7 13.37 15.47 -22.02
CA VAL A 7 12.95 14.48 -22.99
C VAL A 7 14.18 13.88 -23.62
N LYS A 8 14.37 12.57 -23.44
CA LYS A 8 15.44 11.78 -24.04
C LYS A 8 14.85 10.90 -25.13
N SER A 9 15.42 10.93 -26.32
CA SER A 9 15.10 9.97 -27.39
C SER A 9 16.36 9.66 -28.19
N GLU A 10 16.38 8.51 -28.85
CA GLU A 10 17.50 8.13 -29.73
C GLU A 10 17.60 9.06 -30.95
N GLN A 11 16.48 9.66 -31.38
CA GLN A 11 16.41 10.51 -32.58
C GLN A 11 16.84 11.97 -32.32
N LEU A 12 16.60 12.50 -31.12
CA LEU A 12 16.80 13.93 -30.81
C LEU A 12 17.81 14.18 -29.68
N GLY A 13 18.37 13.12 -29.09
CA GLY A 13 19.22 13.25 -27.91
C GLY A 13 18.42 13.64 -26.67
N SER A 14 18.98 14.52 -25.83
CA SER A 14 18.35 14.97 -24.59
C SER A 14 18.01 16.47 -24.67
N ASN A 15 16.73 16.80 -24.71
CA ASN A 15 16.22 18.17 -24.66
C ASN A 15 15.65 18.50 -23.29
N GLN A 16 15.75 19.76 -22.86
CA GLN A 16 15.26 20.20 -21.56
C GLN A 16 14.35 21.43 -21.70
N PHE A 17 13.19 21.37 -21.07
CA PHE A 17 12.15 22.39 -21.06
C PHE A 17 11.81 22.78 -19.63
N THR A 18 11.20 23.96 -19.46
CA THR A 18 10.69 24.39 -18.17
C THR A 18 9.26 24.88 -18.31
N TYR A 19 8.34 24.29 -17.55
CA TYR A 19 6.92 24.61 -17.59
C TYR A 19 6.47 25.21 -16.27
N GLN A 20 5.61 26.23 -16.36
CA GLN A 20 4.85 26.74 -15.22
C GLN A 20 3.42 26.23 -15.33
N ILE A 21 3.02 25.32 -14.45
CA ILE A 21 1.71 24.68 -14.49
C ILE A 21 1.10 24.62 -13.08
N SER A 22 -0.23 24.58 -12.95
CA SER A 22 -0.86 24.41 -11.63
C SER A 22 -0.73 22.96 -11.15
N ALA A 23 -0.62 22.76 -9.84
CA ALA A 23 -0.54 21.43 -9.24
C ALA A 23 -1.86 20.65 -9.36
N GLU A 24 -2.98 21.34 -9.57
CA GLU A 24 -4.32 20.76 -9.76
C GLU A 24 -4.60 20.36 -11.21
N GLU A 25 -3.75 20.78 -12.14
CA GLU A 25 -3.89 20.43 -13.55
C GLU A 25 -3.53 18.97 -13.79
N LYS A 26 -4.17 18.34 -14.77
CA LYS A 26 -3.93 16.93 -15.10
C LYS A 26 -2.60 16.73 -15.83
N LEU A 27 -2.01 15.56 -15.70
CA LEU A 27 -0.79 15.17 -16.41
C LEU A 27 -0.97 15.26 -17.92
N ASP A 28 -2.13 14.86 -18.44
CA ASP A 28 -2.47 14.98 -19.86
C ASP A 28 -2.17 16.40 -20.40
N LYS A 29 -2.50 17.44 -19.63
CA LYS A 29 -2.20 18.82 -20.03
C LYS A 29 -0.70 19.11 -20.11
N LEU A 30 0.09 18.59 -19.18
CA LEU A 30 1.55 18.73 -19.23
C LEU A 30 2.14 17.96 -20.42
N ILE A 31 1.65 16.76 -20.69
CA ILE A 31 2.08 15.95 -21.83
C ILE A 31 1.73 16.62 -23.15
N GLN A 32 0.54 17.22 -23.27
CA GLN A 32 0.18 18.02 -24.44
C GLN A 32 1.10 19.22 -24.64
N LEU A 33 1.50 19.92 -23.58
CA LEU A 33 2.50 20.99 -23.67
C LEU A 33 3.87 20.46 -24.14
N ILE A 34 4.29 19.30 -23.64
CA ILE A 34 5.53 18.65 -24.07
C ILE A 34 5.45 18.22 -25.54
N ILE A 35 4.30 17.70 -25.99
CA ILE A 35 4.06 17.34 -27.39
C ILE A 35 4.14 18.57 -28.30
N LEU A 36 3.61 19.72 -27.88
CA LEU A 36 3.71 20.96 -28.65
C LEU A 36 5.17 21.40 -28.81
N ASP A 37 5.98 21.26 -27.76
CA ASP A 37 7.41 21.60 -27.81
C ASP A 37 8.25 20.51 -28.50
N GLN A 38 7.74 19.27 -28.58
CA GLN A 38 8.40 18.09 -29.14
C GLN A 38 7.41 17.24 -29.95
N GLU A 39 7.07 17.71 -31.16
CA GLU A 39 6.04 17.09 -32.03
C GLU A 39 6.21 15.59 -32.27
N PHE A 40 7.44 15.06 -32.24
CA PHE A 40 7.69 13.63 -32.42
C PHE A 40 6.98 12.76 -31.37
N LEU A 41 6.70 13.30 -30.17
CA LEU A 41 5.98 12.60 -29.12
C LEU A 41 4.48 12.42 -29.43
N THR A 42 3.92 13.09 -30.43
CA THR A 42 2.50 12.98 -30.81
C THR A 42 2.07 11.53 -31.04
N HIS A 43 2.95 10.73 -31.66
CA HIS A 43 2.67 9.32 -31.97
C HIS A 43 3.13 8.33 -30.89
N GLU A 44 3.88 8.81 -29.90
CA GLU A 44 4.47 7.99 -28.84
C GLU A 44 3.80 8.21 -27.48
N ALA A 45 3.09 9.33 -27.28
CA ALA A 45 2.46 9.69 -26.00
C ALA A 45 1.51 8.62 -25.46
N GLY A 46 0.73 7.98 -26.34
CA GLY A 46 -0.17 6.88 -25.96
C GLY A 46 0.52 5.56 -25.60
N LYS A 47 1.83 5.45 -25.87
CA LYS A 47 2.67 4.27 -25.58
C LYS A 47 3.61 4.51 -24.38
N LEU A 48 3.50 5.68 -23.75
CA LEU A 48 4.26 6.01 -22.56
C LEU A 48 3.72 5.22 -21.37
N ASN A 49 4.63 4.74 -20.53
CA ASN A 49 4.32 4.02 -19.31
C ASN A 49 4.95 4.73 -18.11
N TYR A 50 4.29 4.64 -16.98
CA TYR A 50 4.86 5.01 -15.69
C TYR A 50 5.00 3.72 -14.87
N GLY A 51 6.22 3.16 -14.83
CA GLY A 51 6.42 1.80 -14.35
C GLY A 51 5.69 0.80 -15.26
N GLU A 52 4.79 0.01 -14.68
CA GLU A 52 3.96 -0.97 -15.41
C GLU A 52 2.63 -0.39 -15.92
N TYR A 53 2.28 0.84 -15.53
CA TYR A 53 1.00 1.46 -15.87
C TYR A 53 1.05 2.13 -17.24
N PRO A 54 0.12 1.84 -18.15
CA PRO A 54 0.01 2.53 -19.44
C PRO A 54 -0.57 3.93 -19.28
N PHE A 55 -0.19 4.85 -20.18
CA PHE A 55 -0.57 6.28 -20.13
C PHE A 55 -2.04 6.54 -19.83
N GLN A 56 -2.93 5.73 -20.41
CA GLN A 56 -4.38 5.87 -20.28
C GLN A 56 -4.87 5.79 -18.82
N GLU A 57 -4.16 5.05 -17.98
CA GLU A 57 -4.52 4.82 -16.57
C GLU A 57 -4.11 5.99 -15.66
N PHE A 58 -3.08 6.76 -16.03
CA PHE A 58 -2.52 7.80 -15.16
C PHE A 58 -2.56 9.23 -15.74
N GLN A 59 -2.96 9.40 -17.02
CA GLN A 59 -3.11 10.71 -17.68
C GLN A 59 -4.07 11.68 -16.94
N SER A 60 -5.04 11.13 -16.19
CA SER A 60 -6.05 11.91 -15.48
C SER A 60 -5.61 12.40 -14.09
N LEU A 61 -4.45 11.93 -13.61
CA LEU A 61 -3.88 12.34 -12.33
C LEU A 61 -3.45 13.80 -12.38
N THR A 62 -3.61 14.52 -11.27
CA THR A 62 -3.10 15.90 -11.18
C THR A 62 -1.58 15.91 -11.05
N ILE A 63 -0.93 16.95 -11.55
CA ILE A 63 0.52 17.06 -11.61
C ILE A 63 1.12 17.13 -10.21
N GLY A 64 0.49 17.88 -9.30
CA GLY A 64 0.87 17.89 -7.89
C GLY A 64 0.87 16.49 -7.32
N ASN A 65 -0.06 15.63 -7.78
CA ASN A 65 -0.22 14.31 -7.23
C ASN A 65 0.94 13.35 -7.51
N LEU A 66 1.60 13.58 -8.64
CA LEU A 66 2.67 12.75 -9.14
C LEU A 66 3.99 12.96 -8.37
N PHE A 67 4.18 14.13 -7.73
CA PHE A 67 5.42 14.51 -7.01
C PHE A 67 5.35 14.31 -5.48
N HIS A 68 4.41 13.54 -4.96
CA HIS A 68 4.35 13.28 -3.52
C HIS A 68 5.43 12.28 -3.09
N GLY A 69 6.47 12.77 -2.41
CA GLY A 69 7.56 11.95 -1.88
C GLY A 69 8.70 11.71 -2.87
N THR A 70 8.61 12.24 -4.10
CA THR A 70 9.68 12.25 -5.09
C THR A 70 9.76 13.62 -5.76
N ASP A 71 10.96 14.13 -5.96
CA ASP A 71 11.22 15.34 -6.74
C ASP A 71 11.30 15.06 -8.26
N ARG A 72 11.34 13.76 -8.62
CA ARG A 72 11.55 13.28 -9.99
C ARG A 72 10.56 12.19 -10.36
N ILE A 73 10.09 12.28 -11.60
CA ILE A 73 9.19 11.31 -12.23
C ILE A 73 9.80 10.91 -13.55
N VAL A 74 9.71 9.64 -13.87
CA VAL A 74 10.23 9.10 -15.13
C VAL A 74 9.08 8.37 -15.82
N ILE A 75 8.75 8.82 -17.02
CA ILE A 75 7.75 8.21 -17.90
C ILE A 75 8.52 7.65 -19.09
N GLU A 76 8.35 6.37 -19.36
CA GLU A 76 9.17 5.62 -20.32
C GLU A 76 8.29 5.03 -21.42
N GLY A 77 8.68 5.24 -22.66
CA GLY A 77 8.16 4.55 -23.84
C GLY A 77 9.27 3.81 -24.56
N SER A 78 8.90 3.05 -25.59
CA SER A 78 9.85 2.26 -26.39
C SER A 78 10.93 3.09 -27.09
N THR A 79 10.68 4.38 -27.34
CA THR A 79 11.55 5.25 -28.15
C THR A 79 11.92 6.56 -27.45
N ALA A 80 11.31 6.84 -26.29
CA ALA A 80 11.45 8.10 -25.58
C ALA A 80 11.30 7.92 -24.07
N GLN A 81 12.05 8.71 -23.31
CA GLN A 81 11.96 8.82 -21.86
C GLN A 81 11.74 10.29 -21.49
N ILE A 82 10.73 10.56 -20.68
CA ILE A 82 10.39 11.88 -20.17
C ILE A 82 10.67 11.89 -18.67
N GLU A 83 11.68 12.64 -18.26
CA GLU A 83 12.00 12.88 -16.86
C GLU A 83 11.44 14.25 -16.45
N ILE A 84 10.56 14.28 -15.47
CA ILE A 84 9.96 15.51 -14.97
C ILE A 84 10.49 15.76 -13.56
N PHE A 85 11.06 16.93 -13.34
CA PHE A 85 11.63 17.40 -12.08
C PHE A 85 10.81 18.57 -11.57
N ASN A 86 10.43 18.56 -10.30
CA ASN A 86 9.78 19.70 -9.68
C ASN A 86 10.81 20.66 -9.07
N ASN A 87 11.19 21.71 -9.80
CA ASN A 87 12.16 22.71 -9.34
C ASN A 87 11.62 23.61 -8.22
N GLY A 88 10.32 23.52 -7.92
CA GLY A 88 9.62 24.35 -6.94
C GLY A 88 9.58 23.76 -5.54
N ILE A 89 10.26 22.64 -5.29
CA ILE A 89 10.51 22.18 -3.92
C ILE A 89 11.66 23.04 -3.38
N GLU A 90 11.32 24.26 -2.90
CA GLU A 90 11.83 24.58 -1.56
C GLU A 90 11.58 23.30 -0.75
N LYS A 91 12.57 22.81 0.01
CA LYS A 91 12.28 21.86 1.08
C LYS A 91 11.30 22.55 2.05
N ARG A 92 10.04 22.70 1.65
CA ARG A 92 8.91 22.44 2.49
C ARG A 92 9.24 21.04 2.96
N GLU A 93 9.82 20.96 4.15
CA GLU A 93 9.31 20.03 5.15
C GLU A 93 7.87 19.80 4.74
N THR A 94 7.65 18.64 4.08
CA THR A 94 6.38 18.21 3.54
C THR A 94 5.35 18.77 4.48
N ASP A 95 4.43 19.64 4.01
CA ASP A 95 3.31 20.09 4.83
C ASP A 95 2.85 18.84 5.55
N LEU A 96 3.20 18.81 6.83
CA LEU A 96 3.28 17.62 7.64
C LEU A 96 1.81 17.38 7.91
N LEU A 97 1.15 16.69 6.98
CA LEU A 97 0.12 15.76 7.35
C LEU A 97 0.84 14.84 8.34
N LEU A 98 0.87 15.27 9.61
CA LEU A 98 1.24 14.50 10.78
C LEU A 98 0.18 13.42 10.85
N PHE A 99 0.30 12.45 9.96
CA PHE A 99 -0.47 11.26 10.04
C PHE A 99 -0.11 10.61 11.36
N ASP A 100 -1.12 10.36 12.19
CA ASP A 100 -0.92 9.77 13.49
C ASP A 100 -0.85 8.25 13.33
N TYR A 101 0.38 7.72 13.40
CA TYR A 101 0.66 6.27 13.40
C TYR A 101 0.73 5.71 14.82
N THR A 102 0.50 6.51 15.87
CA THR A 102 0.65 6.06 17.26
C THR A 102 -0.24 4.87 17.56
N GLN A 103 -1.50 4.91 17.11
CA GLN A 103 -2.44 3.81 17.32
C GLN A 103 -2.09 2.59 16.46
N PHE A 104 -1.64 2.81 15.22
CA PHE A 104 -1.14 1.73 14.36
C PHE A 104 0.01 0.97 15.01
N ILE A 105 1.04 1.70 15.49
CA ILE A 105 2.22 1.12 16.12
C ILE A 105 1.84 0.38 17.42
N LYS A 106 0.92 0.92 18.21
CA LYS A 106 0.40 0.25 19.42
C LYS A 106 -0.36 -1.04 19.08
N ALA A 107 -1.22 -1.00 18.05
CA ALA A 107 -1.95 -2.19 17.62
C ALA A 107 -1.00 -3.29 17.12
N CYS A 108 0.04 -2.92 16.37
CA CYS A 108 1.13 -3.83 15.99
C CYS A 108 1.85 -4.42 17.19
N ASP A 109 2.12 -3.63 18.23
CA ASP A 109 2.75 -4.13 19.45
C ASP A 109 1.87 -5.15 20.15
N THR A 110 0.60 -4.85 20.38
CA THR A 110 -0.35 -5.76 21.01
C THR A 110 -0.52 -7.05 20.20
N TYR A 111 -0.59 -6.95 18.87
CA TYR A 111 -0.61 -8.12 18.00
C TYR A 111 0.61 -9.02 18.20
N ASN A 112 1.82 -8.44 18.21
CA ASN A 112 3.04 -9.21 18.37
C ASN A 112 3.21 -9.79 19.79
N ASP A 113 2.76 -9.06 20.82
CA ASP A 113 2.78 -9.56 22.20
C ASP A 113 1.91 -10.82 22.31
N LEU A 114 0.72 -10.82 21.68
CA LEU A 114 -0.16 -11.99 21.64
C LEU A 114 0.42 -13.17 20.85
N LEU A 115 1.20 -12.94 19.80
CA LEU A 115 1.90 -14.02 19.10
C LEU A 115 2.93 -14.75 19.98
N THR A 116 3.33 -14.18 21.12
CA THR A 116 4.17 -14.90 22.10
C THR A 116 3.38 -15.87 22.97
N GLU A 117 2.05 -15.72 23.01
CA GLU A 117 1.13 -16.52 23.84
C GLU A 117 0.38 -17.59 23.03
N ILE A 118 0.26 -17.42 21.71
CA ILE A 118 -0.38 -18.36 20.81
C ILE A 118 0.50 -18.66 19.61
N ASP A 119 0.62 -19.94 19.28
CA ASP A 119 1.30 -20.37 18.06
C ASP A 119 0.35 -20.19 16.87
N VAL A 120 0.81 -19.43 15.88
CA VAL A 120 0.10 -19.15 14.63
C VAL A 120 1.07 -19.47 13.51
N HIS A 121 0.82 -20.52 12.74
CA HIS A 121 1.74 -20.92 11.69
C HIS A 121 1.75 -19.91 10.53
N ASP A 122 2.90 -19.84 9.86
CA ASP A 122 3.04 -19.08 8.62
C ASP A 122 2.06 -19.61 7.56
N GLY A 123 1.44 -18.68 6.86
CA GLY A 123 0.39 -18.95 5.89
C GLY A 123 -1.02 -19.00 6.46
N THR A 124 -1.20 -18.83 7.77
CA THR A 124 -2.54 -18.68 8.36
C THR A 124 -3.23 -17.46 7.78
N VAL A 125 -4.42 -17.66 7.22
CA VAL A 125 -5.28 -16.59 6.68
C VAL A 125 -6.40 -16.30 7.67
N PHE A 126 -6.66 -15.03 7.89
CA PHE A 126 -7.74 -14.50 8.72
C PHE A 126 -8.78 -13.84 7.82
N TYR A 127 -10.06 -14.01 8.14
CA TYR A 127 -11.14 -13.30 7.49
C TYR A 127 -11.67 -12.20 8.40
N ILE A 128 -11.78 -10.99 7.86
CA ILE A 128 -12.29 -9.84 8.59
C ILE A 128 -13.40 -9.22 7.76
N GLN A 129 -14.62 -9.23 8.31
CA GLN A 129 -15.75 -8.46 7.81
C GLN A 129 -16.09 -7.36 8.81
N GLN A 130 -16.15 -6.13 8.32
CA GLN A 130 -16.66 -5.01 9.09
C GLN A 130 -17.65 -4.23 8.23
N ASP A 131 -18.91 -4.24 8.68
CA ASP A 131 -20.04 -3.70 7.96
C ASP A 131 -20.14 -4.34 6.56
N ARG A 132 -19.85 -3.56 5.50
CA ARG A 132 -19.89 -4.01 4.09
C ARG A 132 -18.53 -4.40 3.54
N GLU A 133 -17.46 -4.04 4.24
CA GLU A 133 -16.10 -4.26 3.77
C GLU A 133 -15.56 -5.60 4.27
N GLN A 134 -14.82 -6.29 3.40
CA GLN A 134 -14.35 -7.65 3.63
C GLN A 134 -12.89 -7.78 3.19
N TYR A 135 -12.08 -8.34 4.08
CA TYR A 135 -10.64 -8.46 3.90
C TYR A 135 -10.16 -9.84 4.29
N LEU A 136 -9.04 -10.23 3.68
CA LEU A 136 -8.23 -11.35 4.14
C LEU A 136 -6.88 -10.82 4.57
N VAL A 137 -6.38 -11.35 5.68
CA VAL A 137 -5.02 -11.05 6.14
C VAL A 137 -4.28 -12.35 6.28
N ARG A 138 -3.10 -12.45 5.68
CA ARG A 138 -2.24 -13.62 5.77
C ARG A 138 -1.07 -13.30 6.68
N LYS A 139 -0.82 -14.17 7.66
CA LYS A 139 0.36 -14.13 8.51
C LYS A 139 1.52 -14.82 7.82
N GLU A 140 2.65 -14.15 7.77
CA GLU A 140 3.94 -14.68 7.32
C GLU A 140 4.98 -14.47 8.43
N THR A 141 6.20 -15.01 8.25
CA THR A 141 7.21 -15.07 9.32
C THR A 141 7.47 -13.71 9.97
N ASN A 142 7.69 -12.68 9.15
CA ASN A 142 8.04 -11.33 9.61
C ASN A 142 7.11 -10.25 9.03
N HIS A 143 5.98 -10.62 8.44
CA HIS A 143 5.08 -9.64 7.85
C HIS A 143 3.62 -10.11 7.84
N LEU A 144 2.73 -9.14 7.68
CA LEU A 144 1.33 -9.35 7.40
C LEU A 144 1.03 -8.90 5.97
N GLU A 145 0.33 -9.73 5.21
CA GLU A 145 -0.14 -9.43 3.86
C GLU A 145 -1.64 -9.20 3.89
N PHE A 146 -2.12 -8.16 3.23
CA PHE A 146 -3.54 -7.79 3.26
C PHE A 146 -4.13 -7.83 1.85
N TYR A 147 -5.36 -8.34 1.77
CA TYR A 147 -6.07 -8.61 0.53
C TYR A 147 -7.53 -8.14 0.62
N HIS A 148 -8.02 -7.46 -0.41
CA HIS A 148 -9.46 -7.24 -0.55
C HIS A 148 -10.16 -8.56 -0.87
N PHE A 149 -11.14 -8.96 -0.06
CA PHE A 149 -11.77 -10.28 -0.17
C PHE A 149 -12.27 -10.57 -1.59
N LYS A 150 -13.14 -9.71 -2.14
CA LYS A 150 -13.75 -9.94 -3.46
C LYS A 150 -12.75 -9.97 -4.62
N ARG A 151 -11.71 -9.15 -4.56
CA ARG A 151 -10.77 -8.95 -5.68
C ARG A 151 -9.57 -9.89 -5.63
N GLN A 152 -9.16 -10.28 -4.43
CA GLN A 152 -7.87 -10.93 -4.18
C GLN A 152 -8.01 -12.22 -3.35
N PHE A 153 -9.20 -12.82 -3.25
CA PHE A 153 -9.42 -14.07 -2.51
C PHE A 153 -8.38 -15.14 -2.86
N ASN A 154 -8.29 -15.50 -4.14
CA ASN A 154 -7.34 -16.52 -4.60
C ASN A 154 -5.88 -16.12 -4.34
N GLN A 155 -5.55 -14.83 -4.24
CA GLN A 155 -4.18 -14.41 -3.95
C GLN A 155 -3.81 -14.70 -2.49
N ALA A 156 -4.73 -14.52 -1.54
CA ALA A 156 -4.47 -14.74 -0.12
C ALA A 156 -4.15 -16.20 0.24
N PHE A 157 -4.57 -17.17 -0.58
CA PHE A 157 -4.38 -18.60 -0.33
C PHE A 157 -3.31 -19.27 -1.21
N LYS A 158 -2.63 -18.53 -2.10
CA LYS A 158 -1.53 -19.07 -2.90
C LYS A 158 -0.24 -19.21 -2.08
N ASP A 159 0.58 -20.19 -2.42
CA ASP A 159 1.88 -20.37 -1.77
C ASP A 159 2.96 -19.39 -2.28
N TYR A 160 2.87 -18.94 -3.53
CA TYR A 160 3.87 -18.07 -4.17
C TYR A 160 3.25 -17.02 -5.09
N SER A 161 4.02 -15.98 -5.42
CA SER A 161 3.69 -14.91 -6.37
C SER A 161 2.35 -14.21 -6.06
N ARG A 162 2.18 -13.84 -4.79
CA ARG A 162 1.04 -13.08 -4.31
C ARG A 162 1.28 -11.59 -4.48
N THR A 163 0.20 -10.85 -4.69
CA THR A 163 0.19 -9.38 -4.81
C THR A 163 -0.81 -8.81 -3.81
N PRO A 164 -0.42 -8.67 -2.53
CA PRO A 164 -1.24 -8.00 -1.52
C PRO A 164 -1.33 -6.50 -1.79
N PHE A 165 -2.48 -5.89 -1.48
CA PHE A 165 -2.63 -4.44 -1.69
C PHE A 165 -1.82 -3.61 -0.67
N PHE A 166 -1.50 -4.19 0.50
CA PHE A 166 -0.45 -3.68 1.39
C PHE A 166 0.19 -4.77 2.24
N ILE A 167 1.39 -4.47 2.71
CA ILE A 167 2.19 -5.32 3.60
C ILE A 167 2.61 -4.50 4.82
N VAL A 168 2.55 -5.13 5.99
CA VAL A 168 3.20 -4.62 7.20
C VAL A 168 4.36 -5.54 7.54
N GLU A 169 5.58 -5.08 7.27
CA GLU A 169 6.81 -5.81 7.57
C GLU A 169 7.31 -5.43 8.99
N PHE A 170 7.73 -6.42 9.78
CA PHE A 170 8.29 -6.20 11.11
C PHE A 170 9.79 -6.39 11.09
N LYS A 171 10.51 -5.29 11.32
CA LYS A 171 11.99 -5.29 11.30
C LYS A 171 12.58 -5.19 12.69
N SER A 172 13.71 -5.84 12.91
CA SER A 172 14.60 -5.57 14.04
C SER A 172 15.28 -4.21 13.87
N ARG A 173 15.84 -3.67 14.95
CA ARG A 173 16.57 -2.40 14.90
C ARG A 173 17.72 -2.40 13.88
N SER A 174 18.39 -3.53 13.68
CA SER A 174 19.52 -3.66 12.75
C SER A 174 19.10 -3.75 11.28
N GLU A 175 17.86 -4.13 11.00
CA GLU A 175 17.33 -4.24 9.63
C GLU A 175 16.69 -2.94 9.14
N LEU A 176 16.42 -2.00 10.04
CA LEU A 176 15.89 -0.69 9.68
C LEU A 176 16.94 0.11 8.88
N THR A 177 16.52 0.60 7.72
CA THR A 177 17.22 1.67 7.01
C THR A 177 17.23 2.97 7.83
N LEU A 178 18.08 3.93 7.45
CA LEU A 178 18.18 5.21 8.15
C LEU A 178 16.84 5.98 8.12
N SER A 179 16.13 5.95 6.99
CA SER A 179 14.82 6.59 6.82
C SER A 179 13.74 5.91 7.68
N GLU A 180 13.66 4.59 7.68
CA GLU A 180 12.73 3.83 8.52
C GLU A 180 13.03 4.05 10.02
N SER A 181 14.32 4.08 10.40
CA SER A 181 14.73 4.39 11.77
C SER A 181 14.29 5.78 12.21
N HIS A 182 14.44 6.78 11.35
CA HIS A 182 13.99 8.14 11.62
C HIS A 182 12.46 8.21 11.73
N PHE A 183 11.73 7.49 10.86
CA PHE A 183 10.28 7.41 10.91
C PHE A 183 9.80 6.79 12.23
N ILE A 184 10.30 5.61 12.60
CA ILE A 184 9.89 4.93 13.85
C ILE A 184 10.21 5.79 15.07
N LYS A 185 11.38 6.45 15.10
CA LYS A 185 11.80 7.36 16.17
C LYS A 185 10.87 8.54 16.42
N LYS A 186 10.07 8.95 15.43
CA LYS A 186 9.05 10.00 15.62
C LYS A 186 7.94 9.57 16.57
N TYR A 187 7.67 8.27 16.67
CA TYR A 187 6.57 7.72 17.45
C TYR A 187 7.04 6.91 18.66
N ARG A 188 8.21 6.23 18.57
CA ARG A 188 8.80 5.46 19.68
C ARG A 188 10.28 5.15 19.46
N TYR A 189 10.95 4.68 20.50
CA TYR A 189 12.30 4.11 20.35
C TYR A 189 12.24 2.76 19.58
N PRO A 190 13.11 2.54 18.57
CA PRO A 190 13.14 1.28 17.84
C PRO A 190 13.46 0.08 18.74
N LYS A 191 12.62 -0.95 18.66
CA LYS A 191 12.81 -2.21 19.40
C LYS A 191 13.91 -3.05 18.75
N SER A 192 14.67 -3.81 19.55
CA SER A 192 15.73 -4.69 19.03
C SER A 192 15.16 -5.95 18.37
N ALA A 193 14.02 -6.45 18.83
CA ALA A 193 13.32 -7.57 18.20
C ALA A 193 12.60 -7.14 16.90
N HIS A 194 12.23 -8.11 16.06
CA HIS A 194 11.47 -7.97 14.82
C HIS A 194 10.04 -7.48 15.07
N LEU A 195 9.90 -6.26 15.57
CA LEU A 195 8.65 -5.71 16.07
C LEU A 195 8.39 -4.29 15.57
N ASN A 196 9.28 -3.73 14.73
CA ASN A 196 9.12 -2.38 14.20
C ASN A 196 8.33 -2.43 12.90
N PRO A 197 7.06 -1.97 12.89
CA PRO A 197 6.19 -2.12 11.72
C PRO A 197 6.54 -1.08 10.67
N ILE A 198 6.82 -1.56 9.45
CA ILE A 198 7.04 -0.77 8.25
C ILE A 198 5.93 -1.12 7.25
N ILE A 199 5.30 -0.08 6.70
CA ILE A 199 4.20 -0.23 5.75
C ILE A 199 4.76 -0.18 4.33
N HIS A 200 4.44 -1.20 3.53
CA HIS A 200 4.70 -1.24 2.10
C HIS A 200 3.37 -1.23 1.35
N LEU A 201 3.19 -0.29 0.43
CA LEU A 201 1.97 -0.09 -0.35
C LEU A 201 2.30 -0.17 -1.83
N GLU A 202 1.55 -0.98 -2.58
CA GLU A 202 1.79 -1.27 -3.99
C GLU A 202 1.44 -0.05 -4.89
N LEU A 203 0.45 0.76 -4.49
CA LEU A 203 -0.08 1.89 -5.28
C LEU A 203 -0.61 3.05 -4.41
N ALA A 204 0.15 4.14 -4.35
CA ALA A 204 -0.23 5.51 -3.98
C ALA A 204 -0.72 5.86 -2.54
N ARG A 205 -0.20 7.03 -2.08
CA ARG A 205 -0.78 7.99 -1.10
C ARG A 205 -1.37 7.41 0.18
N ILE A 206 -0.51 7.27 1.19
CA ILE A 206 -0.98 7.12 2.57
C ILE A 206 -1.82 8.35 2.95
N SER A 207 -3.03 8.12 3.44
CA SER A 207 -3.89 9.09 4.11
C SER A 207 -4.14 8.65 5.55
N GLN A 208 -4.68 9.54 6.39
CA GLN A 208 -5.06 9.17 7.76
C GLN A 208 -6.15 8.08 7.76
N SER A 209 -7.07 8.11 6.79
CA SER A 209 -8.12 7.09 6.68
C SER A 209 -7.53 5.72 6.39
N ILE A 210 -6.54 5.64 5.51
CA ILE A 210 -5.83 4.38 5.22
C ILE A 210 -5.10 3.88 6.48
N ILE A 211 -4.45 4.76 7.26
CA ILE A 211 -3.82 4.37 8.52
C ILE A 211 -4.83 3.88 9.55
N GLN A 212 -5.98 4.53 9.65
CA GLN A 212 -7.07 4.10 10.53
C GLN A 212 -7.62 2.74 10.10
N GLU A 213 -7.80 2.50 8.81
CA GLU A 213 -8.22 1.21 8.26
C GLU A 213 -7.18 0.12 8.54
N MET A 214 -5.89 0.36 8.30
CA MET A 214 -4.81 -0.58 8.65
C MET A 214 -4.78 -0.86 10.15
N THR A 215 -4.91 0.17 10.98
CA THR A 215 -4.96 0.04 12.45
C THR A 215 -6.14 -0.82 12.87
N LEU A 216 -7.31 -0.60 12.27
CA LEU A 216 -8.52 -1.36 12.53
C LEU A 216 -8.35 -2.84 12.14
N LEU A 217 -7.79 -3.13 10.97
CA LEU A 217 -7.54 -4.51 10.54
C LEU A 217 -6.59 -5.23 11.50
N ILE A 218 -5.48 -4.60 11.90
CA ILE A 218 -4.57 -5.17 12.90
C ILE A 218 -5.25 -5.31 14.26
N HIS A 219 -6.12 -4.36 14.63
CA HIS A 219 -6.94 -4.49 15.82
C HIS A 219 -7.82 -5.73 15.77
N ARG A 220 -8.51 -5.97 14.66
CA ARG A 220 -9.34 -7.16 14.50
C ARG A 220 -8.52 -8.44 14.58
N LEU A 221 -7.31 -8.47 14.01
CA LEU A 221 -6.39 -9.61 14.17
C LEU A 221 -6.10 -9.89 15.64
N PHE A 222 -5.63 -8.91 16.40
CA PHE A 222 -5.30 -9.15 17.80
C PHE A 222 -6.55 -9.47 18.63
N THR A 223 -7.73 -9.00 18.23
CA THR A 223 -9.01 -9.36 18.88
C THR A 223 -9.36 -10.82 18.63
N ILE A 224 -9.15 -11.33 17.40
CA ILE A 224 -9.26 -12.76 17.08
C ILE A 224 -8.28 -13.54 17.96
N LEU A 225 -6.97 -13.21 17.91
CA LEU A 225 -5.95 -13.91 18.70
C LEU A 225 -6.33 -13.96 20.18
N GLY A 226 -6.66 -12.82 20.78
CA GLY A 226 -7.03 -12.73 22.20
C GLY A 226 -8.27 -13.55 22.54
N ARG A 227 -9.26 -13.66 21.65
CA ARG A 227 -10.43 -14.53 21.88
C ARG A 227 -10.03 -16.01 21.92
N PHE A 228 -9.16 -16.43 21.02
CA PHE A 228 -8.68 -17.80 20.92
C PHE A 228 -7.78 -18.19 22.10
N VAL A 229 -6.87 -17.29 22.51
CA VAL A 229 -6.07 -17.43 23.74
C VAL A 229 -6.97 -17.62 24.95
N ASN A 230 -7.94 -16.71 25.16
CA ASN A 230 -8.83 -16.77 26.32
C ASN A 230 -9.73 -18.01 26.34
N ALA A 231 -10.11 -18.51 25.16
CA ALA A 231 -10.93 -19.72 25.03
C ALA A 231 -10.10 -21.01 25.07
N ASN A 232 -8.76 -20.92 25.07
CA ASN A 232 -7.83 -22.04 24.92
C ASN A 232 -8.14 -22.90 23.69
N VAL A 233 -8.45 -22.25 22.56
CA VAL A 233 -8.76 -22.90 21.28
C VAL A 233 -7.59 -22.67 20.33
N GLN A 234 -7.15 -23.73 19.65
CA GLN A 234 -6.14 -23.60 18.59
C GLN A 234 -6.67 -22.73 17.46
N ILE A 235 -5.83 -21.82 16.97
CA ILE A 235 -6.24 -20.89 15.92
C ILE A 235 -6.35 -21.53 14.55
N GLU A 236 -5.82 -22.73 14.39
CA GLU A 236 -5.87 -23.47 13.15
C GLU A 236 -6.97 -24.53 13.19
N GLY A 237 -7.63 -24.67 12.05
CA GLY A 237 -8.59 -25.74 11.82
C GLY A 237 -8.58 -26.13 10.36
N GLU A 238 -8.65 -27.44 10.10
CA GLU A 238 -8.80 -27.96 8.74
C GLU A 238 -9.99 -27.28 8.05
N GLU A 239 -9.74 -26.71 6.87
CA GLU A 239 -10.73 -26.02 6.04
C GLU A 239 -11.49 -24.87 6.76
N LYS A 240 -10.91 -24.32 7.83
CA LYS A 240 -11.51 -23.25 8.62
C LYS A 240 -10.59 -22.04 8.68
N VAL A 241 -11.22 -20.87 8.61
CA VAL A 241 -10.55 -19.57 8.60
C VAL A 241 -10.96 -18.81 9.87
N PRO A 242 -10.00 -18.47 10.76
CA PRO A 242 -10.23 -17.59 11.90
C PRO A 242 -10.84 -16.27 11.43
N SER A 243 -11.93 -15.87 12.06
CA SER A 243 -12.79 -14.83 11.53
C SER A 243 -13.23 -13.83 12.57
N TYR A 244 -13.27 -12.56 12.17
CA TYR A 244 -13.97 -11.48 12.84
C TYR A 244 -15.09 -10.98 11.92
N ILE A 245 -16.34 -11.07 12.35
CA ILE A 245 -17.50 -10.60 11.59
C ILE A 245 -18.27 -9.59 12.45
N GLN A 246 -18.39 -8.37 11.96
CA GLN A 246 -19.24 -7.35 12.57
C GLN A 246 -20.37 -6.95 11.60
N SER A 247 -21.61 -7.08 12.07
CA SER A 247 -22.82 -6.64 11.36
C SER A 247 -23.80 -6.02 12.36
N ASP A 248 -24.35 -4.86 12.03
CA ASP A 248 -25.31 -4.12 12.88
C ASP A 248 -24.84 -4.02 14.34
N GLU A 249 -23.58 -3.61 14.54
CA GLU A 249 -22.91 -3.46 15.85
C GLU A 249 -22.71 -4.75 16.65
N LYS A 250 -23.11 -5.92 16.13
CA LYS A 250 -22.84 -7.22 16.75
C LYS A 250 -21.58 -7.83 16.16
N GLU A 251 -20.62 -8.13 17.03
CA GLU A 251 -19.42 -8.85 16.67
C GLU A 251 -19.53 -10.35 16.94
N THR A 252 -19.01 -11.14 16.01
CA THR A 252 -18.86 -12.60 16.13
C THR A 252 -17.43 -12.96 15.78
N ILE A 253 -16.79 -13.69 16.69
CA ILE A 253 -15.41 -14.16 16.52
C ILE A 253 -15.42 -15.68 16.62
N GLY A 254 -14.80 -16.34 15.65
CA GLY A 254 -14.75 -17.79 15.60
C GLY A 254 -14.15 -18.29 14.29
N PHE A 255 -14.70 -19.37 13.77
CA PHE A 255 -14.29 -19.94 12.49
C PHE A 255 -15.38 -19.81 11.44
N VAL A 256 -14.98 -19.53 10.21
CA VAL A 256 -15.81 -19.69 9.01
C VAL A 256 -15.19 -20.78 8.15
N LYS A 257 -16.01 -21.61 7.49
CA LYS A 257 -15.47 -22.63 6.58
C LYS A 257 -14.97 -21.97 5.31
N TYR A 258 -13.85 -22.47 4.79
CA TYR A 258 -13.30 -22.02 3.51
C TYR A 258 -14.34 -22.09 2.38
N GLN A 259 -15.10 -23.19 2.29
CA GLN A 259 -16.14 -23.38 1.28
C GLN A 259 -17.27 -22.33 1.36
N ASP A 260 -17.60 -21.87 2.56
CA ASP A 260 -18.61 -20.82 2.74
C ASP A 260 -18.09 -19.49 2.19
N LEU A 261 -16.81 -19.17 2.43
CA LEU A 261 -16.16 -17.99 1.88
C LEU A 261 -16.07 -18.05 0.34
N GLU A 262 -15.69 -19.19 -0.22
CA GLU A 262 -15.64 -19.39 -1.67
C GLU A 262 -17.02 -19.20 -2.32
N SER A 263 -18.06 -19.71 -1.68
CA SER A 263 -19.46 -19.55 -2.14
C SER A 263 -19.93 -18.09 -2.14
N LEU A 264 -19.43 -17.25 -1.22
CA LEU A 264 -19.76 -15.82 -1.20
C LEU A 264 -19.22 -15.09 -2.43
N ILE A 265 -18.11 -15.55 -3.01
CA ILE A 265 -17.53 -14.95 -4.22
C ILE A 265 -18.30 -15.38 -5.45
N GLN A 266 -18.77 -16.62 -5.50
CA GLN A 266 -19.53 -17.13 -6.65
C GLN A 266 -20.94 -16.52 -6.76
N LYS A 267 -21.53 -16.06 -5.66
CA LYS A 267 -22.86 -15.44 -5.66
C LYS A 267 -22.90 -13.99 -6.18
N ASP A 268 -21.75 -13.32 -6.21
CA ASP A 268 -21.61 -11.92 -6.62
C ASP A 268 -21.05 -11.75 -8.05
N ASN A 269 -20.83 -12.87 -8.77
CA ASN A 269 -20.50 -12.92 -10.20
C ASN A 269 -21.72 -13.33 -11.04
#